data_AF-A0A535ZX04-F1
#
_entry.id   AF-A0A535ZX04-F1
#
_cell.length_a   1.000
_cell.length_b   1.000
_cell.length_c   1.000
_cell.angle_alpha   90.00
_cell.angle_beta   90.00
_cell.angle_gamma   90.00
#
_symmetry.space_group_name_H-M   'P 1'
#
loop_
_entity.id
_entity.type
_entity.pdbx_description
1 polymer ?
#
loop_
_entity_poly.entity_id
_entity_poly.type
_entity_poly.pdbx_seq_one_letter_code
_entity_poly.pdbx_strand_id
1 'polypeptide(L)'
;MPYVLGVDGGNTKTVALIASLDGTILGAGRGGCGDIYNASAGTLWPDSASAAVANIEYTVNAALDAAGIKAADLVTSVFNMAGADWPEDFIYLQTAMQERGFGRTIYVQNDAMGVL
;
A
#
# COMPACT_ATOMS: atom_id res chain seq x y z
N MET A 1 -4.28 -5.60 -19.74
CA MET A 1 -4.35 -6.93 -19.08
C MET A 1 -4.63 -6.68 -17.59
N PRO A 2 -5.29 -7.59 -16.86
CA PRO A 2 -5.52 -7.40 -15.43
C PRO A 2 -4.19 -7.52 -14.66
N TYR A 3 -3.93 -6.59 -13.74
CA TYR A 3 -2.75 -6.59 -12.88
C TYR A 3 -3.15 -6.65 -11.41
N VAL A 4 -2.26 -7.18 -10.57
CA VAL A 4 -2.43 -7.22 -9.11
C VAL A 4 -1.34 -6.41 -8.43
N LEU A 5 -1.67 -5.86 -7.27
CA LEU A 5 -0.76 -5.10 -6.42
C LEU A 5 -0.59 -5.83 -5.08
N GLY A 6 0.66 -6.06 -4.67
CA GLY A 6 1.01 -6.47 -3.32
C GLY A 6 1.80 -5.37 -2.63
N VAL A 7 1.42 -5.03 -1.39
CA VAL A 7 2.12 -4.05 -0.56
C VAL A 7 2.51 -4.68 0.77
N ASP A 8 3.76 -4.46 1.18
CA ASP A 8 4.29 -4.74 2.52
C ASP A 8 4.70 -3.39 3.12
N GLY A 9 3.83 -2.87 3.98
CA GLY A 9 4.02 -1.61 4.70
C GLY A 9 4.50 -1.88 6.11
N GLY A 10 5.82 -1.85 6.32
CA GLY A 10 6.45 -2.07 7.61
C GLY A 10 6.79 -0.79 8.36
N ASN A 11 7.30 -0.97 9.57
CA ASN A 11 7.67 0.13 10.49
C ASN A 11 8.84 0.99 9.97
N THR A 12 9.68 0.48 9.05
CA THR A 12 10.83 1.25 8.51
C THR A 12 10.71 1.61 7.04
N LYS A 13 9.96 0.81 6.28
CA LYS A 13 9.86 0.93 4.82
C LYS A 13 8.55 0.31 4.35
N THR A 14 8.09 0.78 3.21
CA THR A 14 7.01 0.17 2.45
C THR A 14 7.57 -0.35 1.13
N VAL A 15 7.12 -1.51 0.67
CA VAL A 15 7.44 -2.08 -0.64
C VAL A 15 6.12 -2.37 -1.36
N ALA A 16 6.03 -1.98 -2.62
CA ALA A 16 4.90 -2.29 -3.50
C ALA A 16 5.40 -3.03 -4.73
N LEU A 17 4.71 -4.10 -5.12
CA LEU A 17 4.97 -4.86 -6.34
C LEU A 17 3.72 -4.95 -7.19
N ILE A 18 3.88 -4.74 -8.49
CA ILE A 18 2.83 -4.96 -9.48
C ILE A 18 3.18 -6.21 -10.27
N ALA A 19 2.21 -7.11 -10.40
CA ALA A 19 2.37 -8.34 -11.16
C ALA A 19 1.24 -8.54 -12.18
N SER A 20 1.55 -9.23 -13.27
CA SER A 20 0.53 -9.91 -14.08
C SER A 20 0.01 -11.16 -13.35
N LEU A 21 -1.13 -11.69 -13.81
CA LEU A 21 -1.76 -12.88 -13.22
C LEU A 21 -0.94 -14.17 -13.38
N ASP A 22 0.08 -14.18 -14.22
CA ASP A 22 1.05 -15.29 -14.34
C ASP A 22 2.21 -15.20 -13.33
N GLY A 23 2.20 -14.17 -12.45
CA GLY A 23 3.20 -13.95 -11.43
C GLY A 23 4.41 -13.12 -11.87
N THR A 24 4.46 -12.66 -13.12
CA THR A 24 5.56 -11.79 -13.59
C THR A 24 5.49 -10.42 -12.92
N ILE A 25 6.54 -10.01 -12.22
CA ILE A 25 6.66 -8.67 -11.64
C ILE A 25 6.98 -7.66 -12.75
N LEU A 26 6.14 -6.63 -12.86
CA LEU A 26 6.21 -5.60 -13.90
C LEU A 26 6.71 -4.25 -13.35
N GLY A 27 6.48 -3.99 -12.07
CA GLY A 27 6.91 -2.76 -11.42
C GLY A 27 7.12 -2.95 -9.93
N ALA A 28 8.02 -2.15 -9.37
CA ALA A 28 8.34 -2.17 -7.96
C ALA A 28 8.51 -0.73 -7.44
N GLY A 29 7.99 -0.48 -6.25
CA GLY A 29 8.12 0.77 -5.53
C GLY A 29 8.66 0.53 -4.13
N ARG A 30 9.42 1.48 -3.60
CA ARG A 30 9.90 1.46 -2.22
C ARG A 30 9.79 2.86 -1.62
N GLY A 31 9.20 2.96 -0.44
CA GLY A 31 9.04 4.22 0.29
C GLY A 31 9.25 4.07 1.79
N GLY A 32 8.83 5.11 2.52
CA GLY A 32 9.00 5.23 3.96
C GLY A 32 8.11 4.30 4.78
N CYS A 33 8.09 4.54 6.10
CA CYS A 33 7.28 3.81 7.07
C CYS A 33 5.80 3.80 6.68
N GLY A 34 5.20 2.60 6.62
CA GLY A 34 3.78 2.38 6.34
C GLY A 34 2.93 2.10 7.59
N ASP A 35 3.55 2.16 8.78
CA ASP A 35 2.89 1.96 10.06
C ASP A 35 2.24 3.27 10.53
N ILE A 36 0.90 3.24 10.68
CA ILE A 36 0.07 4.40 11.02
C ILE A 36 0.31 4.96 12.42
N TYR A 37 1.09 4.25 13.25
CA TYR A 37 1.46 4.68 14.60
C TYR A 37 2.91 5.18 14.71
N ASN A 38 3.77 4.83 13.75
CA ASN A 38 5.22 5.07 13.86
C ASN A 38 5.84 5.91 12.73
N ALA A 39 5.10 6.20 11.66
CA ALA A 39 5.57 7.11 10.63
C ALA A 39 5.81 8.53 11.19
N SER A 40 6.90 9.17 10.78
CA SER A 40 7.26 10.50 11.27
C SER A 40 6.30 11.56 10.72
N ALA A 41 5.54 12.16 11.63
CA ALA A 41 4.79 13.39 11.34
C ALA A 41 5.75 14.56 11.08
N GLY A 42 5.25 15.62 10.45
CA GLY A 42 6.03 16.81 10.14
C GLY A 42 5.16 17.95 9.62
N THR A 43 5.75 18.94 8.96
CA THR A 43 5.01 20.11 8.48
C THR A 43 4.00 19.77 7.37
N LEU A 44 4.24 18.72 6.59
CA LEU A 44 3.37 18.28 5.50
C LEU A 44 2.23 17.35 5.97
N TRP A 45 2.48 16.57 7.02
CA TRP A 45 1.57 15.55 7.53
C TRP A 45 1.40 15.73 9.05
N PRO A 46 0.20 16.13 9.51
CA PRO A 46 0.00 16.57 10.89
C PRO A 46 0.11 15.45 11.92
N ASP A 47 0.00 14.18 11.50
CA ASP A 47 0.07 13.01 12.37
C ASP A 47 0.77 11.82 11.68
N SER A 48 1.00 10.76 12.46
CA SER A 48 1.68 9.54 11.99
C SER A 48 0.86 8.81 10.92
N ALA A 49 -0.46 8.72 11.11
CA ALA A 49 -1.34 7.99 10.22
C ALA A 49 -1.37 8.60 8.80
N SER A 50 -1.52 9.91 8.70
CA SER A 50 -1.47 10.65 7.43
C SER A 50 -0.09 10.57 6.76
N ALA A 51 1.00 10.61 7.55
CA ALA A 51 2.35 10.42 7.04
C ALA A 51 2.59 9.00 6.49
N ALA A 52 2.08 7.97 7.18
CA ALA A 52 2.15 6.58 6.73
C ALA A 52 1.37 6.37 5.43
N VAL A 53 0.14 6.88 5.36
CA VAL A 53 -0.69 6.82 4.15
C VAL A 53 0.00 7.51 2.96
N ALA A 54 0.65 8.65 3.18
CA ALA A 54 1.42 9.33 2.15
C ALA A 54 2.62 8.49 1.65
N ASN A 55 3.32 7.80 2.56
CA ASN A 55 4.41 6.89 2.19
C ASN A 55 3.91 5.70 1.37
N ILE A 56 2.76 5.12 1.75
CA ILE A 56 2.13 4.03 1.02
C ILE A 56 1.73 4.50 -0.39
N GLU A 57 1.04 5.64 -0.49
CA GLU A 57 0.65 6.23 -1.76
C GLU A 57 1.84 6.50 -2.68
N TYR A 58 2.89 7.12 -2.15
CA TYR A 58 4.14 7.31 -2.89
C TYR A 58 4.70 5.98 -3.41
N THR A 59 4.72 4.96 -2.56
CA THR A 59 5.27 3.64 -2.89
C THR A 59 4.48 2.95 -3.99
N VAL A 60 3.15 2.98 -3.91
CA VAL A 60 2.25 2.41 -4.92
C VAL A 60 2.38 3.14 -6.24
N ASN A 61 2.41 4.48 -6.23
CA ASN A 61 2.58 5.28 -7.44
C ASN A 61 3.94 5.00 -8.11
N ALA A 62 5.02 4.86 -7.35
CA ALA A 62 6.31 4.47 -7.89
C ALA A 62 6.28 3.09 -8.58
N ALA A 63 5.55 2.12 -8.02
CA ALA A 63 5.39 0.81 -8.64
C ALA A 63 4.55 0.88 -9.93
N LEU A 64 3.47 1.67 -9.93
CA LEU A 64 2.61 1.93 -11.09
C LEU A 64 3.40 2.56 -12.24
N ASP A 65 4.20 3.58 -11.92
CA ASP A 65 5.07 4.27 -12.88
C ASP A 65 6.11 3.31 -13.46
N ALA A 66 6.75 2.48 -12.62
CA ALA A 66 7.72 1.48 -13.05
C ALA A 66 7.10 0.42 -13.97
N ALA A 67 5.85 0.02 -13.73
CA ALA A 67 5.11 -0.91 -14.57
C ALA A 67 4.51 -0.25 -15.84
N GLY A 68 4.44 1.08 -15.89
CA GLY A 68 3.82 1.82 -17.00
C GLY A 68 2.31 1.63 -17.10
N ILE A 69 1.62 1.44 -15.97
CA ILE A 69 0.16 1.21 -15.91
C ILE A 69 -0.53 2.22 -15.00
N LYS A 70 -1.87 2.23 -14.99
CA LYS A 70 -2.67 3.08 -14.09
C LYS A 70 -3.30 2.25 -12.98
N ALA A 71 -3.63 2.89 -11.85
CA ALA A 71 -4.33 2.24 -10.75
C ALA A 71 -5.66 1.58 -11.18
N ALA A 72 -6.34 2.13 -12.19
CA ALA A 72 -7.57 1.57 -12.76
C ALA A 72 -7.38 0.22 -13.48
N ASP A 73 -6.14 -0.14 -13.83
CA ASP A 73 -5.79 -1.43 -14.44
C ASP A 73 -5.60 -2.53 -13.38
N LEU A 74 -5.52 -2.16 -12.09
CA LEU A 74 -5.43 -3.11 -10.97
C LEU A 74 -6.81 -3.77 -10.73
N VAL A 75 -6.86 -5.10 -10.77
CA VAL A 75 -8.06 -5.85 -10.42
C VAL A 75 -8.16 -6.08 -8.91
N THR A 76 -7.03 -6.34 -8.26
CA THR A 76 -6.98 -6.62 -6.82
C THR A 76 -5.69 -6.09 -6.23
N SER A 77 -5.80 -5.51 -5.04
CA SER A 77 -4.66 -5.01 -4.27
C SER A 77 -4.73 -5.57 -2.85
N VAL A 78 -3.58 -6.04 -2.37
CA VAL A 78 -3.43 -6.58 -1.01
C VAL A 78 -2.40 -5.74 -0.28
N PHE A 79 -2.77 -5.22 0.87
CA PHE A 79 -1.96 -4.38 1.74
C PHE A 79 -1.69 -5.13 3.04
N ASN A 80 -0.45 -5.56 3.25
CA ASN A 80 0.04 -6.17 4.48
C ASN A 80 0.69 -5.07 5.31
N MET A 81 0.05 -4.68 6.41
CA MET A 81 0.35 -3.41 7.09
C MET A 81 0.73 -3.65 8.54
N ALA A 82 1.92 -3.16 8.91
CA ALA A 82 2.34 -3.04 10.30
C ALA A 82 1.42 -2.03 11.01
N GLY A 83 1.07 -2.34 12.26
CA GLY A 83 0.16 -1.52 13.07
C GLY A 83 -1.31 -1.67 12.69
N ALA A 84 -1.68 -2.56 11.76
CA ALA A 84 -3.08 -2.92 11.52
C ALA A 84 -3.51 -4.04 12.48
N ASP A 85 -3.77 -3.70 13.75
CA ASP A 85 -4.05 -4.68 14.82
C ASP A 85 -5.52 -4.62 15.28
N TRP A 86 -6.14 -3.45 15.21
CA TRP A 86 -7.50 -3.19 15.68
C TRP A 86 -8.50 -3.00 14.54
N PRO A 87 -9.79 -3.32 14.73
CA PRO A 87 -10.83 -3.13 13.71
C PRO A 87 -10.83 -1.73 13.06
N GLU A 88 -10.61 -0.69 13.85
CA GLU A 88 -10.49 0.70 13.42
C GLU A 88 -9.28 0.96 12.51
N ASP A 89 -8.15 0.27 12.72
CA ASP A 89 -6.96 0.39 11.86
C ASP A 89 -7.26 -0.15 10.46
N PHE A 90 -7.91 -1.32 10.40
CA PHE A 90 -8.35 -1.91 9.13
C PHE A 90 -9.32 -0.99 8.42
N ILE A 91 -10.32 -0.43 9.13
CA ILE A 91 -11.29 0.51 8.54
C ILE A 91 -10.58 1.75 8.00
N TYR A 92 -9.64 2.32 8.77
CA TYR A 92 -8.89 3.52 8.39
C TYR A 92 -8.06 3.27 7.11
N LEU A 93 -7.24 2.22 7.11
CA LEU A 93 -6.37 1.87 5.98
C LEU A 93 -7.20 1.47 4.75
N GLN A 94 -8.25 0.67 4.93
CA GLN A 94 -9.15 0.25 3.86
C GLN A 94 -9.79 1.46 3.18
N THR A 95 -10.30 2.40 3.97
CA THR A 95 -10.90 3.64 3.47
C THR A 95 -9.87 4.47 2.71
N ALA A 96 -8.68 4.67 3.28
CA ALA A 96 -7.61 5.44 2.66
C ALA A 96 -7.15 4.86 1.30
N MET A 97 -7.07 3.53 1.17
CA MET A 97 -6.70 2.88 -0.10
C MET A 97 -7.85 2.91 -1.13
N GLN A 98 -9.10 2.84 -0.67
CA GLN A 98 -10.29 2.96 -1.53
C GLN A 98 -10.43 4.36 -2.12
N GLU A 99 -10.25 5.41 -1.31
CA GLU A 99 -10.29 6.81 -1.77
C GLU A 99 -9.24 7.10 -2.86
N ARG A 100 -8.09 6.42 -2.79
CA ARG A 100 -7.00 6.51 -3.78
C ARG A 100 -7.26 5.67 -5.04
N GLY A 101 -8.27 4.81 -5.02
CA GLY A 101 -8.63 3.97 -6.16
C GLY A 101 -7.56 2.95 -6.52
N PHE A 102 -6.82 2.43 -5.54
CA PHE A 102 -5.79 1.40 -5.75
C PHE A 102 -6.39 0.02 -6.01
N GLY A 103 -7.15 -0.10 -7.10
CA GLY A 103 -7.76 -1.35 -7.56
C GLY A 103 -9.25 -1.46 -7.27
N ARG A 104 -9.89 -2.42 -7.95
CA ARG A 104 -11.34 -2.68 -7.83
C ARG A 104 -11.71 -3.41 -6.55
N THR A 105 -10.83 -4.28 -6.09
CA THR A 105 -10.96 -5.00 -4.83
C THR A 105 -9.70 -4.74 -4.01
N ILE A 106 -9.88 -4.36 -2.76
CA ILE A 106 -8.77 -4.01 -1.85
C ILE A 106 -8.94 -4.86 -0.59
N TYR A 107 -7.87 -5.55 -0.21
CA TYR A 107 -7.76 -6.26 1.05
C TYR A 107 -6.67 -5.61 1.89
N VAL A 108 -6.99 -5.26 3.14
CA VAL A 108 -6.01 -4.85 4.14
C VAL A 108 -5.93 -5.93 5.19
N GLN A 109 -4.71 -6.32 5.54
CA GLN A 109 -4.44 -7.29 6.60
C GLN A 109 -3.19 -6.89 7.39
N ASN A 110 -3.05 -7.48 8.57
CA ASN A 110 -1.86 -7.32 9.39
C ASN A 110 -0.63 -7.92 8.67
N ASP A 111 0.53 -7.30 8.83
CA ASP A 111 1.78 -7.75 8.20
C ASP A 111 2.20 -9.16 8.63
N ALA A 112 1.87 -9.58 9.87
CA ALA A 112 2.12 -10.94 10.34
C ALA A 112 1.31 -12.02 9.61
N MET A 113 0.20 -11.65 8.97
CA MET A 113 -0.63 -12.55 8.16
C MET A 113 -0.20 -12.58 6.69
N GLY A 114 0.57 -11.59 6.26
CA GLY A 114 1.07 -11.46 4.91
C GLY A 114 2.24 -12.39 4.63
N VAL A 115 2.10 -13.24 3.61
CA VAL A 115 3.24 -13.84 2.92
C VAL A 115 3.35 -13.14 1.58
N LEU A 116 4.42 -12.37 1.36
CA LEU A 116 4.70 -11.74 0.08
C LEU A 116 5.40 -12.73 -0.87
#